data_AF-A0A258ZSS7-F1
#
_entry.id   AF-A0A258ZSS7-F1
#
_cell.length_a   1.000
_cell.length_b   1.000
_cell.length_c   1.000
_cell.angle_alpha   90.00
_cell.angle_beta   90.00
_cell.angle_gamma   90.00
#
_symmetry.space_group_name_H-M   'P 1'
#
loop_
_entity.id
_entity.type
_entity.pdbx_description
1 polymer ?
#
loop_
_entity_poly.entity_id
_entity_poly.type
_entity_poly.pdbx_seq_one_letter_code
_entity_poly.pdbx_strand_id
1 'polypeptide(L)' 'ADLLSQRRTANVVKPRQIAMYLAKTLTLRSLPEIGRRFGGRDHTTVLHAVRKIDGLIATDRALAEEIEALKKLVNE' A
#
# COMPACT_ATOMS: atom_id res chain seq x y z
N ALA A 1 14.94 0.88 0.76
CA ALA A 1 15.14 -0.34 1.59
C ALA A 1 13.97 -0.60 2.56
N ASP A 2 13.34 0.43 3.14
CA ASP A 2 12.36 0.24 4.22
C ASP A 2 11.02 -0.40 3.82
N LEU A 3 10.52 -0.15 2.61
CA LEU A 3 9.28 -0.78 2.13
C LEU A 3 9.42 -2.31 1.97
N LEU A 4 10.63 -2.80 1.70
CA LEU A 4 10.94 -4.23 1.58
C LEU A 4 11.30 -4.85 2.93
N SER A 5 11.92 -4.06 3.82
CA SER A 5 12.32 -4.48 5.17
C SER A 5 11.19 -5.14 5.96
N GLN A 6 11.48 -6.09 6.83
CA GLN A 6 10.49 -6.69 7.74
C GLN A 6 10.14 -5.80 8.96
N ARG A 7 10.77 -4.62 9.09
CA ARG A 7 10.51 -3.68 10.18
C ARG A 7 9.03 -3.31 10.28
N ARG A 8 8.51 -3.39 11.51
CA ARG A 8 7.09 -3.18 11.87
C ARG A 8 6.80 -1.85 12.56
N THR A 9 7.76 -0.92 12.59
CA THR A 9 7.55 0.43 13.15
C THR A 9 6.48 1.17 12.35
N ALA A 10 5.61 1.93 13.03
CA ALA A 10 4.46 2.61 12.41
C ALA A 10 4.86 3.51 11.23
N ASN A 11 5.98 4.23 11.39
CA ASN A 11 6.56 5.11 10.36
C ASN A 11 6.99 4.38 9.08
N VAL A 12 7.11 3.05 9.11
CA VAL A 12 7.43 2.23 7.94
C VAL A 12 6.22 1.41 7.50
N VAL A 13 5.39 0.94 8.43
CA VAL A 13 4.20 0.13 8.13
C VAL A 13 3.17 0.93 7.35
N LYS A 14 2.83 2.16 7.77
CA LYS A 14 1.81 2.96 7.09
C LYS A 14 2.22 3.26 5.62
N PRO A 15 3.43 3.77 5.32
CA PRO A 15 3.88 3.96 3.93
C PRO A 15 3.87 2.67 3.11
N ARG A 16 4.24 1.53 3.72
CA ARG A 16 4.20 0.22 3.04
C ARG A 16 2.79 -0.22 2.70
N GLN A 17 1.84 -0.01 3.60
CA GLN A 17 0.43 -0.34 3.35
C GLN A 17 -0.13 0.52 2.23
N ILE A 18 0.20 1.82 2.21
CA ILE A 18 -0.16 2.74 1.12
C ILE A 18 0.45 2.28 -0.21
N ALA A 19 1.73 1.92 -0.23
CA ALA A 19 2.38 1.44 -1.45
C ALA A 19 1.76 0.13 -1.98
N MET A 20 1.37 -0.80 -1.09
CA MET A 20 0.64 -2.03 -1.47
C MET A 20 -0.75 -1.73 -2.03
N TYR A 21 -1.46 -0.78 -1.42
CA TYR A 21 -2.75 -0.30 -1.92
C TYR A 21 -2.61 0.28 -3.33
N LEU A 22 -1.68 1.23 -3.52
CA LEU A 22 -1.40 1.84 -4.82
C LEU A 22 -1.03 0.80 -5.87
N ALA A 23 -0.16 -0.17 -5.53
CA ALA A 23 0.20 -1.25 -6.46
C ALA A 23 -1.02 -2.09 -6.87
N LYS A 24 -1.99 -2.29 -5.96
CA LYS A 24 -3.21 -3.03 -6.27
C LYS A 24 -4.20 -2.24 -7.13
N THR A 25 -4.26 -0.92 -6.95
CA THR A 25 -5.17 -0.03 -7.68
C THR A 25 -4.64 0.37 -9.05
N LEU A 26 -3.33 0.59 -9.17
CA LEU A 26 -2.70 1.12 -10.39
C LEU A 26 -2.19 0.02 -11.33
N THR A 27 -2.22 -1.26 -10.91
CA THR A 27 -1.73 -2.37 -11.74
C THR A 27 -2.68 -3.56 -11.75
N LEU A 28 -2.55 -4.42 -12.76
CA LEU A 28 -3.30 -5.68 -12.86
C LEU A 28 -2.66 -6.83 -12.07
N ARG A 29 -1.63 -6.56 -11.25
CA ARG A 29 -0.92 -7.61 -10.52
C ARG A 29 -1.80 -8.27 -9.46
N SER A 30 -1.58 -9.57 -9.26
CA SER A 30 -2.26 -10.36 -8.23
C SER A 30 -1.71 -10.05 -6.83
N LEU A 31 -2.50 -10.30 -5.78
CA LEU A 31 -2.05 -10.11 -4.39
C LEU A 31 -0.77 -10.91 -4.05
N PRO A 32 -0.62 -12.18 -4.48
CA PRO A 32 0.64 -12.91 -4.28
C PRO A 32 1.82 -12.25 -4.99
N GLU A 33 1.62 -11.75 -6.20
CA GLU A 33 2.69 -11.12 -6.96
C GLU A 33 3.14 -9.79 -6.34
N ILE A 34 2.19 -8.99 -5.86
CA ILE A 34 2.47 -7.78 -5.08
C ILE A 34 3.26 -8.17 -3.83
N GLY A 35 2.80 -9.16 -3.06
CA GLY A 35 3.49 -9.63 -1.85
C GLY A 35 4.95 -10.01 -2.08
N ARG A 36 5.22 -10.76 -3.16
CA ARG A 36 6.59 -11.09 -3.59
C ARG A 36 7.46 -9.85 -3.83
N ARG A 37 6.92 -8.84 -4.52
CA ARG A 37 7.63 -7.58 -4.80
C ARG A 37 7.85 -6.72 -3.55
N PHE A 38 7.00 -6.86 -2.55
CA PHE A 38 7.16 -6.22 -1.24
C PHE A 38 7.95 -7.10 -0.26
N GLY A 39 9.07 -7.67 -0.70
CA GLY A 39 10.00 -8.41 0.18
C GLY A 39 9.49 -9.80 0.60
N GLY A 40 8.81 -10.52 -0.30
CA GLY A 40 8.37 -11.90 -0.04
C GLY A 40 7.22 -12.00 0.96
N ARG A 41 6.38 -10.97 1.07
CA ARG A 41 5.24 -10.96 2.00
C ARG A 41 4.11 -11.84 1.50
N ASP A 42 3.40 -12.44 2.45
CA ASP A 42 2.23 -13.23 2.14
C ASP A 42 1.11 -12.37 1.51
N HIS A 43 0.37 -12.96 0.58
CA HIS A 43 -0.73 -12.31 -0.12
C HIS A 43 -1.82 -11.77 0.84
N THR A 44 -2.05 -12.44 1.97
CA THR A 44 -2.97 -11.96 3.02
C THR A 44 -2.47 -10.65 3.64
N THR A 45 -1.15 -10.45 3.76
CA THR A 45 -0.58 -9.18 4.25
C THR A 45 -0.94 -8.03 3.30
N VAL A 46 -0.89 -8.28 1.99
CA VAL A 46 -1.31 -7.32 0.97
C VAL A 46 -2.82 -7.07 1.08
N LEU A 47 -3.63 -8.12 1.22
CA LEU A 47 -5.07 -8.00 1.41
C LEU A 47 -5.43 -7.14 2.64
N HIS A 48 -4.76 -7.39 3.77
CA HIS A 48 -4.94 -6.61 4.99
C HIS A 48 -4.52 -5.15 4.81
N ALA A 49 -3.41 -4.90 4.11
CA ALA A 49 -2.97 -3.55 3.79
C ALA A 49 -4.02 -2.79 2.95
N VAL A 50 -4.50 -3.41 1.87
CA VAL A 50 -5.52 -2.83 0.97
C VAL A 50 -6.78 -2.49 1.76
N ARG A 51 -7.38 -3.45 2.47
CA ARG A 51 -8.60 -3.23 3.25
C ARG A 51 -8.44 -2.15 4.31
N LYS A 52 -7.27 -2.09 4.96
CA LYS A 52 -7.00 -1.08 5.98
C LYS A 52 -6.92 0.31 5.36
N ILE A 53 -6.23 0.47 4.23
CA ILE A 53 -6.15 1.76 3.55
C ILE A 53 -7.52 2.16 3.01
N ASP A 54 -8.29 1.24 2.43
CA ASP A 54 -9.67 1.49 1.99
C ASP A 54 -10.58 2.02 3.12
N GLY A 55 -10.49 1.42 4.31
CA GLY A 55 -11.26 1.91 5.47
C GLY A 55 -10.79 3.29 5.95
N LEU A 56 -9.48 3.56 5.88
CA LEU A 56 -8.93 4.85 6.29
C LEU A 56 -9.30 5.96 5.31
N ILE A 57 -9.22 5.74 3.99
CA ILE A 57 -9.60 6.78 3.01
C ILE A 57 -11.10 7.11 3.07
N ALA A 58 -11.93 6.18 3.52
CA ALA A 58 -13.36 6.43 3.69
C ALA A 58 -13.68 7.35 4.88
N THR A 59 -12.75 7.49 5.84
CA THR A 59 -12.97 8.21 7.11
C THR A 59 -12.01 9.37 7.34
N ASP A 60 -10.84 9.35 6.69
CA ASP A 60 -9.78 10.36 6.78
C ASP A 60 -9.62 11.06 5.43
N ARG A 61 -10.22 12.25 5.33
CA ARG A 61 -10.17 13.07 4.11
C ARG A 61 -8.75 13.51 3.75
N ALA A 62 -7.92 13.82 4.74
CA ALA A 62 -6.55 14.26 4.50
C ALA A 62 -5.73 13.13 3.87
N LEU A 63 -5.89 11.90 4.37
CA LEU A 63 -5.26 10.72 3.77
C LEU A 63 -5.78 10.43 2.36
N ALA A 64 -7.09 10.60 2.13
CA ALA A 64 -7.66 10.41 0.80
C ALA A 64 -7.05 11.39 -0.23
N GLU A 65 -6.93 12.67 0.14
CA GLU A 65 -6.29 13.69 -0.70
C GLU A 65 -4.80 13.40 -0.94
N GLU A 66 -4.06 12.97 0.10
CA GLU A 66 -2.66 12.53 -0.02
C GLU A 66 -2.49 11.37 -1.00
N ILE A 67 -3.36 10.35 -0.92
CA ILE A 67 -3.31 9.19 -1.81
C ILE A 67 -3.66 9.56 -3.25
N GLU A 68 -4.65 10.42 -3.48
CA GLU A 68 -4.97 10.91 -4.83
C GLU A 68 -3.82 11.73 -5.43
N ALA A 69 -3.15 12.56 -4.63
CA ALA A 69 -1.94 13.26 -5.08
C ALA A 69 -0.83 12.28 -5.47
N LEU A 70 -0.59 11.25 -4.65
CA LEU A 70 0.39 10.19 -4.96
C LEU A 70 0.05 9.41 -6.23
N LYS A 71 -1.22 9.10 -6.47
CA LYS A 71 -1.66 8.40 -7.70
C LYS A 71 -1.32 9.21 -8.95
N LYS A 72 -1.54 10.53 -8.91
CA LYS A 72 -1.20 11.43 -10.03
C LYS A 72 0.31 11.43 -10.30
N LEU A 73 1.11 11.59 -9.25
CA LEU A 73 2.58 11.61 -9.37
C LEU A 73 3.20 10.32 -9.91
N VAL A 74 2.56 9.16 -9.70
CA VAL A 74 3.06 7.85 -10.16
C VAL A 74 2.67 7.56 -11.61
N ASN A 75 1.59 8.19 -12.11
CA ASN A 75 1.11 8.03 -13.48
C ASN A 75 1.67 9.07 -14.46
N GLU A 76 2.38 10.08 -13.95
CA GLU A 76 3.21 11.01 -14.71
C GLU A 76 4.63 10.44 -14.89
#